data_AF-A0A0Q3URN1-F1
#
_entry.id   AF-A0A0Q3URN1-F1
#
_cell.length_a   1.000
_cell.length_b   1.000
_cell.length_c   1.000
_cell.angle_alpha   90.00
_cell.angle_beta   90.00
_cell.angle_gamma   90.00
#
_symmetry.space_group_name_H-M   'P 1'
#
loop_
_entity.id
_entity.type
_entity.pdbx_description
1 polymer ?
#
loop_
_entity_poly.entity_id
_entity_poly.type
_entity_poly.pdbx_seq_one_letter_code
_entity_poly.pdbx_strand_id
1 'polypeptide(L)'
;MGFAEEKVYDYIMKNLRNFRNIRVASLADSLSCLTDADRDELHAREEARGSQATVYKFYQHLKCRQGWVRDLIEALRQNNAGDLADELQHVYDSWQPRR
;
A
#
# COMPACT_ATOMS: atom_id res chain seq x y z
N MET A 1 -1.50 15.56 -1.17
CA MET A 1 -1.17 14.58 -0.13
C MET A 1 -1.21 15.26 1.22
N GLY A 2 -1.93 14.71 2.18
CA GLY A 2 -1.99 15.20 3.56
C GLY A 2 -0.79 14.73 4.38
N PHE A 3 -0.49 15.46 5.46
CA PHE A 3 0.63 15.16 6.37
C PHE A 3 0.60 13.72 6.93
N ALA A 4 -0.60 13.23 7.28
CA ALA A 4 -0.77 11.85 7.74
C ALA A 4 -0.42 10.81 6.68
N GLU A 5 -0.77 11.07 5.42
CA GLU A 5 -0.47 10.16 4.31
C GLU A 5 1.04 10.09 4.05
N GLU A 6 1.74 11.22 4.16
CA GLU A 6 3.20 11.26 4.04
C GLU A 6 3.89 10.44 5.14
N LYS A 7 3.42 10.55 6.38
CA LYS A 7 3.94 9.77 7.51
C LYS A 7 3.74 8.27 7.34
N VAL A 8 2.59 7.86 6.82
CA VAL A 8 2.31 6.46 6.51
C VAL A 8 3.22 5.95 5.39
N TYR A 9 3.44 6.75 4.34
CA TYR A 9 4.37 6.40 3.27
C TYR A 9 5.80 6.17 3.80
N ASP A 10 6.30 7.09 4.62
CA ASP A 10 7.62 6.96 5.24
C ASP A 10 7.72 5.72 6.13
N TYR A 11 6.64 5.40 6.85
CA TYR A 11 6.56 4.21 7.69
C TYR A 11 6.68 2.94 6.87
N ILE A 12 5.94 2.85 5.77
CA ILE A 12 5.97 1.71 4.85
C ILE A 12 7.37 1.57 4.24
N MET A 13 7.97 2.66 3.77
CA MET A 13 9.31 2.66 3.19
C MET A 13 10.38 2.15 4.16
N LYS A 14 10.28 2.51 5.45
CA LYS A 14 11.18 2.01 6.51
C LYS A 14 10.94 0.54 6.83
N ASN A 15 9.69 0.08 6.74
CA ASN A 15 9.26 -1.28 7.12
C ASN A 15 8.96 -2.18 5.91
N LEU A 16 9.51 -1.89 4.72
CA LEU A 16 9.26 -2.66 3.48
C LEU A 16 9.52 -4.16 3.63
N ARG A 17 10.41 -4.57 4.55
CA ARG A 17 10.67 -5.98 4.87
C ARG A 17 9.44 -6.71 5.39
N ASN A 18 8.58 -6.03 6.15
CA ASN A 18 7.35 -6.62 6.71
C ASN A 18 6.29 -6.82 5.61
N PHE A 19 6.31 -5.96 4.58
CA PHE A 19 5.42 -6.06 3.41
C PHE A 19 5.92 -7.04 2.35
N ARG A 20 7.11 -7.64 2.51
CA ARG A 20 7.72 -8.55 1.53
C ARG A 20 6.97 -9.88 1.39
N ASN A 21 6.30 -10.31 2.45
CA ASN A 21 5.52 -11.56 2.46
C ASN A 21 4.17 -11.42 1.77
N ILE A 22 3.76 -10.20 1.39
CA ILE A 22 2.49 -9.95 0.74
C ILE A 22 2.69 -9.98 -0.77
N ARG A 23 1.78 -10.64 -1.49
CA ARG A 23 1.77 -10.66 -2.96
C ARG A 23 1.25 -9.32 -3.46
N VAL A 24 2.05 -8.62 -4.27
CA VAL A 24 1.68 -7.28 -4.76
C VAL A 24 0.50 -7.38 -5.71
N ALA A 25 0.45 -8.43 -6.54
CA ALA A 25 -0.71 -8.80 -7.34
C ALA A 25 -2.02 -8.79 -6.55
N SER A 26 -2.09 -9.59 -5.47
CA SER A 26 -3.29 -9.72 -4.64
C SER A 26 -3.65 -8.44 -3.89
N LEU A 27 -2.64 -7.63 -3.52
CA LEU A 27 -2.88 -6.31 -2.95
C LEU A 27 -3.42 -5.33 -4.00
N ALA A 28 -2.90 -5.36 -5.22
CA ALA A 28 -3.33 -4.50 -6.32
C ALA A 28 -4.77 -4.78 -6.75
N ASP A 29 -5.20 -6.05 -6.73
CA ASP A 29 -6.57 -6.45 -7.07
C ASP A 29 -7.62 -5.90 -6.10
N SER A 30 -7.26 -5.77 -4.82
CA SER A 30 -8.15 -5.25 -3.76
C SER A 30 -8.22 -3.72 -3.72
N LEU A 31 -7.37 -3.02 -4.47
CA LEU A 31 -7.36 -1.57 -4.54
C LEU A 31 -8.26 -1.05 -5.66
N SER A 32 -9.40 -0.50 -5.27
CA SER A 32 -10.35 0.17 -6.18
C SER A 32 -9.79 1.45 -6.84
N CYS A 33 -8.69 1.99 -6.32
CA CYS A 33 -8.05 3.21 -6.82
C CYS A 33 -7.02 2.98 -7.94
N LEU A 34 -6.72 1.71 -8.29
CA LEU A 34 -5.85 1.36 -9.40
C LEU A 34 -6.67 1.06 -10.65
N THR A 35 -6.18 1.50 -11.81
CA THR A 35 -6.79 1.14 -13.10
C THR A 35 -6.39 -0.28 -13.52
N ASP A 36 -7.15 -0.90 -14.43
CA ASP A 36 -6.79 -2.21 -14.99
C ASP A 36 -5.40 -2.21 -15.62
N ALA A 37 -5.03 -1.12 -16.29
CA ALA A 37 -3.70 -0.94 -16.86
C ALA A 37 -2.59 -0.87 -15.80
N ASP A 38 -2.84 -0.17 -14.68
CA ASP A 38 -1.90 -0.11 -13.56
C ASP A 38 -1.70 -1.52 -12.94
N ARG A 39 -2.78 -2.30 -12.81
CA ARG A 39 -2.72 -3.68 -12.32
C ARG A 39 -1.90 -4.57 -13.25
N ASP A 40 -2.22 -4.59 -14.54
CA ASP A 40 -1.53 -5.42 -15.53
C ASP A 40 -0.01 -5.13 -15.56
N GLU A 41 0.40 -3.84 -15.47
CA GLU A 41 1.81 -3.46 -15.38
C GLU A 41 2.48 -4.01 -14.11
N LEU A 42 1.79 -3.97 -12.97
CA LEU A 42 2.30 -4.49 -11.70
C LEU A 42 2.42 -6.02 -11.72
N HIS A 43 1.44 -6.73 -12.28
CA HIS A 43 1.48 -8.19 -12.44
C HIS A 43 2.65 -8.61 -13.33
N ALA A 44 2.78 -8.01 -14.52
CA ALA A 44 3.88 -8.32 -15.44
C ALA A 44 5.25 -8.02 -14.81
N ARG A 45 5.35 -6.96 -13.99
CA ARG A 45 6.59 -6.64 -13.28
C ARG A 45 6.91 -7.62 -12.16
N GLU A 46 5.93 -8.03 -11.37
CA GLU A 46 6.12 -9.01 -10.28
C GLU A 46 6.63 -10.34 -10.84
N GLU A 47 6.09 -10.79 -11.98
CA GLU A 47 6.54 -12.00 -12.68
C GLU A 47 7.97 -11.84 -13.24
N ALA A 48 8.29 -10.69 -13.85
CA ALA A 48 9.59 -10.49 -14.50
C ALA A 48 10.74 -10.15 -13.54
N ARG A 49 10.49 -9.44 -12.43
CA ARG A 49 11.53 -8.88 -11.54
C ARG A 49 11.38 -9.27 -10.07
N GLY A 50 10.34 -10.02 -9.71
CA GLY A 50 10.04 -10.44 -8.35
C GLY A 50 9.34 -9.35 -7.52
N SER A 51 8.68 -9.77 -6.43
CA SER A 51 7.77 -8.87 -5.69
C SER A 51 8.45 -7.62 -5.14
N GLN A 52 9.71 -7.70 -4.68
CA GLN A 52 10.39 -6.55 -4.06
C GLN A 52 10.53 -5.33 -4.97
N ALA A 53 10.89 -5.53 -6.23
CA ALA A 53 11.05 -4.44 -7.17
C ALA A 53 9.69 -3.79 -7.50
N THR A 54 8.63 -4.60 -7.51
CA THR A 54 7.26 -4.16 -7.77
C THR A 54 6.66 -3.44 -6.57
N VAL A 55 6.91 -3.90 -5.33
CA VAL A 55 6.41 -3.28 -4.09
C VAL A 55 6.77 -1.79 -4.02
N TYR A 56 8.02 -1.43 -4.34
CA TYR A 56 8.44 -0.02 -4.29
C TYR A 56 7.64 0.83 -5.27
N LYS A 57 7.54 0.37 -6.53
CA LYS A 57 6.81 1.08 -7.58
C LYS A 57 5.32 1.17 -7.27
N PHE A 58 4.74 0.09 -6.75
CA PHE A 58 3.36 0.03 -6.29
C PHE A 58 3.04 1.13 -5.27
N TYR A 59 3.84 1.25 -4.20
CA TYR A 59 3.61 2.29 -3.20
C TYR A 59 3.85 3.70 -3.74
N GLN A 60 4.77 3.90 -4.69
CA GLN A 60 4.92 5.18 -5.38
C GLN A 60 3.67 5.55 -6.20
N HIS A 61 3.04 4.58 -6.86
CA HIS A 61 1.78 4.81 -7.58
C HIS A 61 0.62 5.09 -6.62
N LEU A 62 0.51 4.36 -5.49
CA LEU A 62 -0.50 4.62 -4.46
C LEU A 62 -0.37 6.03 -3.89
N LYS A 63 0.86 6.48 -3.63
CA LYS A 63 1.17 7.81 -3.10
C LYS A 63 0.49 8.94 -3.88
N CYS A 64 0.29 8.75 -5.18
CA CYS A 64 -0.30 9.76 -6.07
C CYS A 64 -1.84 9.78 -6.05
N ARG A 65 -2.51 8.82 -5.40
CA ARG A 65 -3.98 8.74 -5.31
C ARG A 65 -4.47 9.41 -4.03
N GLN A 66 -5.67 10.02 -4.06
CA GLN A 66 -6.28 10.58 -2.86
C GLN A 66 -6.87 9.46 -1.99
N GLY A 67 -6.65 9.48 -0.68
CA GLY A 67 -7.26 8.51 0.24
C GLY A 67 -6.64 7.11 0.22
N TRP A 68 -5.54 6.92 -0.52
CA TRP A 68 -4.87 5.62 -0.71
C TRP A 68 -4.53 4.88 0.58
N VAL A 69 -4.32 5.59 1.69
CA VAL A 69 -4.03 4.95 2.99
C VAL A 69 -5.21 4.10 3.46
N ARG A 70 -6.45 4.61 3.32
CA ARG A 70 -7.65 3.88 3.77
C ARG A 70 -7.88 2.67 2.87
N ASP A 71 -7.75 2.85 1.56
CA ASP A 71 -7.84 1.75 0.59
C ASP A 71 -6.76 0.69 0.85
N LEU A 72 -5.53 1.10 1.18
CA LEU A 72 -4.44 0.20 1.52
C LEU A 72 -4.72 -0.60 2.80
N ILE A 73 -5.24 0.05 3.84
CA ILE A 73 -5.59 -0.62 5.11
C ILE A 73 -6.67 -1.68 4.85
N GLU A 74 -7.68 -1.36 4.05
CA GLU A 74 -8.73 -2.30 3.68
C GLU A 74 -8.19 -3.46 2.84
N ALA A 75 -7.34 -3.17 1.86
CA ALA A 75 -6.65 -4.18 1.04
C ALA A 75 -5.79 -5.12 1.90
N LEU A 76 -5.06 -4.61 2.89
CA LEU A 76 -4.26 -5.41 3.82
C LEU A 76 -5.12 -6.32 4.68
N ARG A 77 -6.29 -5.85 5.15
CA ARG A 77 -7.24 -6.69 5.89
C ARG A 77 -7.77 -7.83 5.04
N GLN A 78 -8.08 -7.58 3.77
CA GLN A 78 -8.55 -8.60 2.83
C GLN A 78 -7.45 -9.63 2.48
N ASN A 79 -6.19 -9.21 2.47
CA ASN A 79 -5.03 -10.07 2.18
C ASN A 79 -4.48 -10.80 3.41
N ASN A 80 -5.27 -10.93 4.48
CA ASN A 80 -4.89 -11.63 5.71
C ASN A 80 -3.69 -11.00 6.44
N ALA A 81 -3.44 -9.71 6.21
CA ALA A 81 -2.40 -8.90 6.84
C ALA A 81 -3.03 -7.88 7.83
N GLY A 82 -3.94 -8.37 8.68
CA GLY A 82 -4.69 -7.53 9.63
C GLY A 82 -3.79 -6.75 10.59
N ASP A 83 -2.73 -7.39 11.11
CA ASP A 83 -1.80 -6.74 12.05
C ASP A 83 -1.12 -5.51 11.44
N LEU A 84 -0.71 -5.62 10.17
CA LEU A 84 -0.12 -4.49 9.42
C LEU A 84 -1.16 -3.42 9.13
N ALA A 85 -2.40 -3.82 8.83
CA ALA A 85 -3.48 -2.88 8.60
C ALA A 85 -3.78 -2.04 9.85
N ASP A 86 -3.85 -2.68 11.02
CA ASP A 86 -4.12 -1.99 12.29
C ASP A 86 -2.96 -1.08 12.71
N GLU A 87 -1.71 -1.50 12.44
CA GLU A 87 -0.53 -0.66 12.64
C GLU A 87 -0.56 0.59 11.74
N LEU A 88 -0.86 0.43 10.45
CA LEU A 88 -0.98 1.57 9.53
C LEU A 88 -2.15 2.49 9.88
N GLN A 89 -3.29 1.92 10.31
CA GLN A 89 -4.44 2.68 10.79
C GLN A 89 -4.06 3.53 12.01
N HIS A 90 -3.37 2.94 12.98
CA HIS A 90 -2.91 3.66 14.17
C HIS A 90 -1.96 4.82 13.82
N VAL A 91 -0.99 4.57 12.93
CA VAL A 91 -0.09 5.63 12.43
C VAL A 91 -0.91 6.71 11.74
N TYR A 92 -1.80 6.36 10.82
CA TYR A 92 -2.62 7.32 10.10
C TYR A 92 -3.44 8.19 11.04
N ASP A 93 -4.17 7.59 11.99
CA ASP A 93 -5.02 8.28 12.96
C ASP A 93 -4.21 9.16 13.92
N SER A 94 -3.00 8.75 14.29
CA SER A 94 -2.12 9.55 15.16
C SER A 94 -1.70 10.88 14.52
N TRP A 95 -1.63 10.91 13.19
CA TRP A 95 -1.25 12.09 12.41
C TRP A 95 -2.44 12.81 11.78
N GLN A 96 -3.66 12.26 11.90
CA GLN A 96 -4.85 12.98 11.50
C GLN A 96 -5.09 14.14 12.48
N PRO A 97 -5.42 15.34 11.98
CA PRO A 97 -5.82 16.43 12.86
C PRO A 97 -7.07 15.99 13.62
N ARG A 98 -6.97 15.88 14.96
CA ARG A 98 -8.12 15.68 15.84
C ARG A 98 -9.07 16.85 15.60
N ARG A 99 -10.20 16.58 14.94
CA ARG A 99 -11.29 17.54 14.80
C ARG A 99 -12.11 17.61 16.08
#